data_AF-A0A0M8X424-F1
#
_entry.id   AF-A0A0M8X424-F1
#
_cell.length_a   1.000
_cell.length_b   1.000
_cell.length_c   1.000
_cell.angle_alpha   90.00
_cell.angle_beta   90.00
_cell.angle_gamma   90.00
#
_symmetry.space_group_name_H-M   'P 1'
#
loop_
_entity.id
_entity.type
_entity.pdbx_description
1 polymer ?
#
loop_
_entity_poly.entity_id
_entity_poly.type
_entity_poly.pdbx_seq_one_letter_code
_entity_poly.pdbx_strand_id
1 'polypeptide(L)'
;MSACPETERFAALLRSLKSRSGLSYEALARKSGLSGSSLHRYCRGTSVPQDYGSVHRLATVCGATPDELRTLHRLWALADAARAAADAPASAPGQPDAPAPDQPDAPTLDQPDAPAPDRPDASNPALHRADAPPPPPGRTGQPDPEPGPGPAGRSRRRRLRTSVVTAVIVAAVSVSAWVLTNGRSSSGGGRDTGEDRPLFSAGCPPVIAMGEHDECVREVQRLLHAKGADIGVDGDFGPQTLRRVTAFQVLAGLQPNGVVAKPTKKALYTSDVRMSVWPPEKVRERVREVFPEVPDKAVAIADCQSFLDPLHILPNTNGTRNWGLFQISDARLRELGGTPREALDPEWNIQAARKLWSRDHDFGDWPHCERAADAPRSPAPRHSSTTAGPPR
;
A
#
# COMPACT_ATOMS: atom_id res chain seq x y z
N MET A 1 -18.04 2.56 -33.80
CA MET A 1 -17.18 2.67 -32.60
C MET A 1 -16.46 1.35 -32.46
N SER A 2 -15.16 1.28 -32.77
CA SER A 2 -14.40 0.05 -32.56
C SER A 2 -14.47 -0.30 -31.08
N ALA A 3 -14.92 -1.51 -30.77
CA ALA A 3 -14.93 -2.01 -29.41
C ALA A 3 -13.51 -1.93 -28.85
N CYS A 4 -13.36 -1.34 -27.67
CA CYS A 4 -12.11 -1.37 -26.92
C CYS A 4 -11.64 -2.83 -26.81
N PRO A 5 -10.46 -3.20 -27.32
CA PRO A 5 -10.00 -4.60 -27.34
C PRO A 5 -10.14 -5.30 -25.98
N GLU A 6 -9.95 -4.56 -24.90
CA GLU A 6 -10.06 -4.97 -23.50
C GLU A 6 -11.51 -5.32 -23.12
N THR A 7 -12.48 -4.52 -23.57
CA THR A 7 -13.91 -4.79 -23.34
C THR A 7 -14.35 -6.06 -24.07
N GLU A 8 -13.88 -6.28 -25.29
CA GLU A 8 -14.18 -7.50 -26.03
C GLU A 8 -13.50 -8.73 -25.42
N ARG A 9 -12.23 -8.63 -24.99
CA ARG A 9 -11.54 -9.71 -24.26
C ARG A 9 -12.26 -10.06 -22.95
N PHE A 10 -12.69 -9.06 -22.20
CA PHE A 10 -13.50 -9.24 -21.00
C PHE A 10 -14.82 -9.98 -21.30
N ALA A 11 -15.57 -9.51 -22.30
CA ALA A 11 -16.83 -10.11 -22.72
C ALA A 11 -16.66 -11.54 -23.28
N ALA A 12 -15.57 -11.80 -24.01
CA ALA A 12 -15.23 -13.11 -24.54
C ALA A 12 -14.95 -14.12 -23.42
N LEU A 13 -14.23 -13.74 -22.36
CA LEU A 13 -14.00 -14.60 -21.21
C LEU A 13 -15.32 -14.92 -20.49
N LEU A 14 -16.19 -13.91 -20.27
CA LEU A 14 -17.52 -14.14 -19.70
C LEU A 14 -18.37 -15.09 -20.55
N ARG A 15 -18.34 -14.96 -21.88
CA ARG A 15 -19.04 -15.87 -22.80
C ARG A 15 -18.50 -17.30 -22.70
N SER A 16 -17.18 -17.45 -22.64
CA SER A 16 -16.53 -18.76 -22.49
C SER A 16 -16.98 -19.46 -21.21
N LEU A 17 -16.91 -18.75 -20.07
CA LEU A 17 -17.38 -19.24 -18.76
C LEU A 17 -18.87 -19.61 -18.81
N LYS A 18 -19.71 -18.74 -19.40
CA LYS A 18 -21.14 -18.99 -19.57
C LYS A 18 -21.43 -20.21 -20.44
N SER A 19 -20.65 -20.42 -21.51
CA SER A 19 -20.83 -21.56 -22.40
C SER A 19 -20.48 -22.87 -21.69
N ARG A 20 -19.38 -22.87 -20.93
CA ARG A 20 -18.89 -24.05 -20.20
C ARG A 20 -19.82 -24.46 -19.04
N SER A 21 -20.52 -23.51 -18.43
CA SER A 21 -21.44 -23.81 -17.32
C SER A 21 -22.73 -24.51 -17.76
N GLY A 22 -23.09 -24.48 -19.05
CA GLY A 22 -24.34 -25.05 -19.57
C GLY A 22 -25.61 -24.31 -19.13
N LEU A 23 -25.50 -23.21 -18.37
CA LEU A 23 -26.64 -22.49 -17.82
C LEU A 23 -27.26 -21.51 -18.85
N SER A 24 -28.59 -21.35 -18.80
CA SER A 24 -29.27 -20.28 -19.54
C SER A 24 -29.01 -18.92 -18.86
N TYR A 25 -29.18 -17.82 -19.60
CA TYR A 25 -29.06 -16.49 -19.02
C TYR A 25 -30.07 -16.24 -17.90
N GLU A 26 -31.25 -16.84 -17.98
CA GLU A 26 -32.28 -16.76 -16.94
C GLU A 26 -31.86 -17.52 -15.66
N ALA A 27 -31.28 -18.71 -15.81
CA ALA A 27 -30.76 -19.48 -14.69
C ALA A 27 -29.56 -18.77 -14.03
N LEU A 28 -28.68 -18.16 -14.82
CA LEU A 28 -27.56 -17.36 -14.32
C LEU A 28 -28.04 -16.11 -13.59
N ALA A 29 -29.04 -15.42 -14.13
CA ALA A 29 -29.65 -14.25 -13.52
C ALA A 29 -30.14 -14.56 -12.09
N ARG A 30 -30.94 -15.64 -11.95
CA ARG A 30 -31.42 -16.11 -10.64
C ARG A 30 -30.29 -16.46 -9.68
N LYS A 31 -29.27 -17.19 -10.13
CA LYS A 31 -28.17 -17.68 -9.28
C LYS A 31 -27.16 -16.58 -8.88
N SER A 32 -26.95 -15.57 -9.72
CA SER A 32 -25.98 -14.48 -9.48
C SER A 32 -26.61 -13.23 -8.84
N GLY A 33 -27.94 -13.17 -8.79
CA GLY A 33 -28.69 -11.99 -8.33
C GLY A 33 -28.67 -10.82 -9.32
N LEU A 34 -28.45 -11.10 -10.61
CA LEU A 34 -28.37 -10.09 -11.68
C LEU A 34 -29.57 -10.20 -12.62
N SER A 35 -29.92 -9.12 -13.31
CA SER A 35 -30.94 -9.16 -14.37
C SER A 35 -30.41 -9.87 -15.62
N GLY A 36 -31.25 -10.67 -16.30
CA GLY A 36 -30.88 -11.32 -17.57
C GLY A 36 -30.44 -10.34 -18.67
N SER A 37 -31.03 -9.14 -18.73
CA SER A 37 -30.65 -8.08 -19.66
C SER A 37 -29.22 -7.59 -19.43
N SER A 38 -28.82 -7.34 -18.18
CA SER A 38 -27.45 -6.95 -17.84
C SER A 38 -26.44 -8.05 -18.19
N LEU A 39 -26.74 -9.31 -17.88
CA LEU A 39 -25.88 -10.44 -18.27
C LEU A 39 -25.68 -10.51 -19.79
N HIS A 40 -26.75 -10.31 -20.56
CA HIS A 40 -26.68 -10.24 -22.02
C HIS A 40 -25.78 -9.11 -22.51
N ARG A 41 -25.88 -7.91 -21.92
CA ARG A 41 -25.01 -6.77 -22.28
C ARG A 41 -23.55 -7.03 -21.96
N TYR A 42 -23.27 -7.57 -20.77
CA TYR A 42 -21.90 -7.88 -20.33
C TYR A 42 -21.25 -8.93 -21.23
N CYS A 43 -21.94 -10.04 -21.51
CA CYS A 43 -21.43 -11.08 -22.41
C CYS A 43 -21.32 -10.62 -23.87
N ARG A 44 -22.13 -9.66 -24.32
CA ARG A 44 -22.00 -9.05 -25.66
C ARG A 44 -20.94 -7.95 -25.73
N GLY A 45 -20.38 -7.52 -24.61
CA GLY A 45 -19.40 -6.43 -24.57
C GLY A 45 -20.00 -5.04 -24.83
N THR A 46 -21.32 -4.88 -24.73
CA THR A 46 -21.98 -3.58 -24.92
C THR A 46 -22.01 -2.72 -23.66
N SER A 47 -21.64 -3.28 -22.51
CA SER A 47 -21.53 -2.59 -21.22
C SER A 47 -20.52 -3.31 -20.33
N VAL A 48 -19.77 -2.54 -19.55
CA VAL A 48 -18.87 -3.04 -18.49
C VAL A 48 -19.52 -2.74 -17.14
N PRO A 49 -19.62 -3.72 -16.21
CA PRO A 49 -20.16 -3.48 -14.87
C PRO A 49 -19.35 -2.42 -14.11
N GLN A 50 -20.02 -1.59 -13.31
CA GLN A 50 -19.34 -0.60 -12.46
C GLN A 50 -18.64 -1.22 -11.25
N ASP A 51 -19.13 -2.37 -10.78
CA ASP A 51 -18.56 -3.11 -9.66
C ASP A 51 -18.10 -4.50 -10.10
N TYR A 52 -16.93 -4.91 -9.63
CA TYR A 52 -16.41 -6.25 -9.91
C TYR A 52 -17.14 -7.35 -9.12
N GLY A 53 -17.82 -7.03 -8.02
CA GLY A 53 -18.55 -8.02 -7.22
C GLY A 53 -19.62 -8.76 -8.05
N SER A 54 -20.33 -8.03 -8.90
CA SER A 54 -21.29 -8.56 -9.87
C SER A 54 -20.63 -9.50 -10.88
N VAL A 55 -19.45 -9.16 -11.36
CA VAL A 55 -18.64 -10.00 -12.27
C VAL A 55 -18.19 -11.28 -11.58
N HIS A 56 -17.67 -11.17 -10.36
CA HIS A 56 -17.22 -12.31 -9.57
C HIS A 56 -18.38 -13.29 -9.31
N ARG A 57 -19.55 -12.82 -8.85
CA ARG A 57 -20.73 -13.68 -8.61
C ARG A 57 -21.12 -14.45 -9.88
N LEU A 58 -21.18 -13.77 -11.03
CA LEU A 58 -21.45 -14.41 -12.31
C LEU A 58 -20.42 -15.50 -12.64
N ALA A 59 -19.14 -15.18 -12.54
CA ALA A 59 -18.06 -16.09 -12.89
C ALA A 59 -17.98 -17.30 -11.94
N THR A 60 -18.20 -17.10 -10.64
CA THR A 60 -18.26 -18.19 -9.64
C THR A 60 -19.42 -19.14 -9.93
N VAL A 61 -20.61 -18.62 -10.27
CA VAL A 61 -21.75 -19.47 -10.68
C VAL A 61 -21.43 -20.29 -11.94
N CYS A 62 -20.59 -19.75 -12.83
CA CYS A 62 -20.10 -20.46 -14.01
C CYS A 62 -18.94 -21.45 -13.73
N GLY A 63 -18.50 -21.60 -12.47
CA GLY A 63 -17.40 -22.49 -12.10
C GLY A 63 -16.02 -21.98 -12.54
N ALA A 64 -15.80 -20.67 -12.53
CA ALA A 64 -14.49 -20.09 -12.83
C ALA A 64 -13.42 -20.53 -11.83
N THR A 65 -12.24 -20.87 -12.32
CA THR A 65 -11.08 -21.19 -11.47
C THR A 65 -10.51 -19.91 -10.85
N PRO A 66 -9.70 -20.01 -9.77
CA PRO A 66 -9.03 -18.84 -9.20
C PRO A 66 -8.20 -18.05 -10.21
N ASP A 67 -7.58 -18.72 -11.18
CA ASP A 67 -6.74 -18.10 -12.21
C ASP A 67 -7.58 -17.34 -13.24
N GLU A 68 -8.71 -17.92 -13.63
CA GLU A 68 -9.70 -17.26 -14.47
C GLU A 68 -10.29 -16.03 -13.78
N LEU A 69 -10.58 -16.10 -12.47
CA LEU A 69 -11.06 -14.95 -11.69
C LEU A 69 -10.02 -13.82 -11.61
N ARG A 70 -8.73 -14.13 -11.43
CA ARG A 70 -7.67 -13.10 -11.46
C ARG A 70 -7.57 -12.45 -12.84
N THR A 71 -7.61 -13.26 -13.89
CA THR A 71 -7.60 -12.78 -15.28
C THR A 71 -8.81 -11.89 -15.57
N LEU A 72 -9.98 -12.30 -15.11
CA LEU A 72 -11.23 -11.58 -15.29
C LEU A 72 -11.22 -10.24 -14.54
N HIS A 73 -10.70 -10.19 -13.31
CA HIS A 73 -10.53 -8.94 -12.56
C HIS A 73 -9.63 -7.95 -13.27
N ARG A 74 -8.49 -8.44 -13.79
CA ARG A 74 -7.58 -7.62 -14.59
C ARG A 74 -8.27 -7.03 -15.83
N LEU A 75 -8.96 -7.88 -16.61
CA LEU A 75 -9.66 -7.44 -17.82
C LEU A 75 -10.78 -6.45 -17.52
N TRP A 76 -11.51 -6.68 -16.43
CA TRP A 76 -12.52 -5.74 -15.95
C TRP A 76 -11.91 -4.38 -15.57
N ALA A 77 -10.81 -4.35 -14.82
CA ALA A 77 -10.17 -3.10 -14.40
C ALA A 77 -9.66 -2.30 -15.61
N LEU A 78 -9.12 -2.97 -16.63
CA LEU A 78 -8.72 -2.36 -17.89
C LEU A 78 -9.92 -1.78 -18.66
N ALA A 79 -10.99 -2.55 -18.80
CA ALA A 79 -12.20 -2.12 -19.50
C ALA A 79 -12.90 -0.96 -18.77
N ASP A 80 -12.93 -0.99 -17.43
CA ASP A 80 -13.47 0.06 -16.58
C ASP A 80 -12.65 1.36 -16.70
N ALA A 81 -11.32 1.26 -16.69
CA ALA A 81 -10.44 2.41 -16.88
C ALA A 81 -10.60 3.04 -18.28
N ALA A 82 -10.73 2.22 -19.33
CA ALA A 82 -10.97 2.70 -20.68
C ALA A 82 -12.33 3.40 -20.81
N ARG A 83 -13.38 2.83 -20.20
CA ARG A 83 -14.71 3.45 -20.09
C ARG A 83 -14.63 4.80 -19.38
N ALA A 84 -14.00 4.85 -18.20
CA ALA A 84 -13.84 6.09 -17.45
C ALA A 84 -13.03 7.15 -18.20
N ALA A 85 -12.05 6.74 -19.01
CA ALA A 85 -11.30 7.66 -19.87
C ALA A 85 -12.14 8.22 -21.03
N ALA A 86 -13.09 7.44 -21.57
CA ALA A 86 -14.02 7.90 -22.60
C ALA A 86 -15.12 8.81 -22.04
N ASP A 87 -15.55 8.57 -20.80
CA ASP A 87 -16.56 9.37 -20.10
C ASP A 87 -15.98 10.71 -19.56
N ALA A 88 -14.66 10.86 -19.49
CA ALA A 88 -14.02 12.07 -19.00
C ALA A 88 -14.23 13.24 -20.00
N PRO A 89 -14.72 14.41 -19.55
CA PRO A 89 -14.91 15.55 -20.43
C PRO A 89 -13.58 15.94 -21.09
N ALA A 90 -13.61 16.14 -22.41
CA ALA A 90 -12.48 16.69 -23.15
C ALA A 90 -12.17 18.06 -22.55
N SER A 91 -11.07 18.16 -21.80
CA SER A 91 -10.59 19.44 -21.28
C SER A 91 -10.31 20.34 -22.49
N ALA A 92 -11.12 21.38 -22.66
CA ALA A 92 -10.82 22.46 -23.59
C ALA A 92 -9.45 23.07 -23.24
N PRO A 93 -8.65 23.51 -24.23
CA PRO A 93 -7.38 24.14 -23.94
C PRO A 93 -7.62 25.51 -23.27
N GLY A 94 -7.09 25.66 -22.05
CA GLY A 94 -6.73 26.94 -21.44
C GLY A 94 -7.88 27.92 -21.18
N GLN A 95 -8.36 27.94 -19.94
CA GLN A 95 -8.84 29.18 -19.34
C GLN A 95 -7.95 29.48 -18.12
N PRO A 96 -7.28 30.65 -18.07
CA PRO A 96 -6.45 31.01 -16.93
C PRO A 96 -7.32 31.07 -15.66
N ASP A 97 -6.74 30.62 -14.55
CA ASP A 97 -7.32 30.64 -13.21
C ASP A 97 -8.08 31.96 -12.95
N ALA A 98 -9.40 31.84 -12.80
CA ALA A 98 -10.19 32.91 -12.21
C ALA A 98 -9.85 32.97 -10.71
N PRO A 99 -9.54 34.16 -10.16
CA PRO A 99 -9.20 34.27 -8.75
C PRO A 99 -10.41 33.92 -7.88
N ALA A 100 -10.13 33.27 -6.75
CA ALA A 100 -11.11 32.86 -5.76
C ALA A 100 -12.01 34.04 -5.33
N PRO A 101 -13.33 33.85 -5.19
CA PRO A 101 -14.17 34.88 -4.61
C PRO A 101 -13.89 35.03 -3.12
N ASP A 102 -13.69 36.28 -2.71
CA ASP A 102 -13.58 36.73 -1.33
C ASP A 102 -14.71 36.18 -0.45
N GLN A 103 -14.35 35.73 0.76
CA GLN A 103 -15.30 35.41 1.81
C GLN A 103 -15.98 36.69 2.31
N PRO A 104 -17.31 36.75 2.41
CA PRO A 104 -17.98 37.72 3.24
C PRO A 104 -18.17 37.18 4.66
N ASP A 105 -17.94 38.09 5.61
CA ASP A 105 -18.01 37.96 7.05
C ASP A 105 -19.28 37.28 7.61
N ALA A 106 -19.10 36.67 8.78
CA ALA A 106 -20.14 36.14 9.64
C ALA A 106 -21.18 37.19 10.07
N PRO A 107 -22.43 36.76 10.33
CA PRO A 107 -23.25 37.38 11.35
C PRO A 107 -23.56 36.43 12.52
N THR A 108 -23.52 37.07 13.69
CA THR A 108 -23.84 36.63 15.04
C THR A 108 -25.28 36.13 15.23
N LEU A 109 -25.40 35.13 16.12
CA LEU A 109 -26.52 34.65 16.95
C LEU A 109 -27.92 35.26 16.75
N ASP A 110 -28.90 34.38 16.54
CA ASP A 110 -30.20 34.43 17.24
C ASP A 110 -30.82 33.01 17.31
N GLN A 111 -31.12 32.55 18.53
CA GLN A 111 -31.95 31.37 18.82
C GLN A 111 -33.41 31.81 18.98
N PRO A 112 -34.37 30.95 18.64
CA PRO A 112 -35.57 30.83 19.45
C PRO A 112 -35.90 29.39 19.89
N ASP A 113 -36.36 29.32 21.13
CA ASP A 113 -36.88 28.18 21.89
C ASP A 113 -38.01 27.38 21.23
N ALA A 114 -38.06 26.08 21.58
CA ALA A 114 -39.23 25.27 22.02
C ALA A 114 -39.20 23.81 21.47
N PRO A 115 -39.99 22.86 22.02
CA PRO A 115 -39.64 22.01 23.16
C PRO A 115 -39.56 20.51 22.82
N ALA A 116 -38.88 19.73 23.67
CA ALA A 116 -38.75 18.27 23.55
C ALA A 116 -39.99 17.54 24.12
N PRO A 117 -40.42 16.40 23.53
CA PRO A 117 -41.51 15.60 24.06
C PRO A 117 -41.04 14.56 25.09
N ASP A 118 -41.86 14.41 26.14
CA ASP A 118 -41.80 13.45 27.23
C ASP A 118 -41.70 11.98 26.77
N ARG A 119 -40.88 11.20 27.50
CA ARG A 119 -41.08 9.75 27.65
C ARG A 119 -40.82 9.32 29.10
N PRO A 120 -41.58 8.35 29.63
CA PRO A 120 -41.70 8.12 31.07
C PRO A 120 -40.70 7.10 31.65
N ASP A 121 -40.56 7.23 32.97
CA ASP A 121 -39.82 6.44 33.94
C ASP A 121 -39.91 4.92 33.83
N ALA A 122 -38.79 4.25 34.10
CA ALA A 122 -38.74 2.92 34.71
C ALA A 122 -37.46 2.73 35.54
N SER A 123 -37.59 3.05 36.82
CA SER A 123 -37.06 2.36 38.01
C SER A 123 -35.75 1.58 37.93
N ASN A 124 -34.76 2.13 38.65
CA ASN A 124 -33.53 1.53 39.13
C ASN A 124 -33.78 0.65 40.37
N PRO A 125 -32.98 -0.42 40.58
CA PRO A 125 -32.51 -0.70 41.93
C PRO A 125 -30.98 -0.71 42.02
N ALA A 126 -30.52 0.06 42.99
CA ALA A 126 -29.15 0.19 43.48
C ALA A 126 -28.50 -1.15 43.84
N LEU A 127 -27.19 -1.28 43.60
CA LEU A 127 -26.26 -2.11 44.40
C LEU A 127 -24.83 -1.54 44.31
N HIS A 128 -24.37 -1.03 45.46
CA HIS A 128 -23.03 -0.95 46.04
C HIS A 128 -21.78 -0.55 45.23
N ARG A 129 -21.29 0.65 45.60
CA ARG A 129 -19.89 1.06 45.68
C ARG A 129 -19.14 0.20 46.71
N ALA A 130 -18.01 -0.39 46.32
CA ALA A 130 -16.97 -0.90 47.23
C ALA A 130 -15.58 -0.80 46.58
N ASP A 131 -14.80 0.09 47.17
CA ASP A 131 -13.35 0.19 47.36
C ASP A 131 -12.32 -0.42 46.39
N ALA A 132 -11.39 0.47 46.04
CA ALA A 132 -10.11 0.19 45.41
C ALA A 132 -9.16 -0.58 46.34
N PRO A 133 -8.28 -1.44 45.82
CA PRO A 133 -7.25 -2.11 46.63
C PRO A 133 -6.10 -1.15 47.01
N PRO A 134 -5.54 -1.27 48.22
CA PRO A 134 -4.43 -0.43 48.68
C PRO A 134 -3.07 -0.85 48.09
N PRO A 135 -2.08 0.08 48.02
CA PRO A 135 -0.74 -0.20 47.53
C PRO A 135 0.10 -1.04 48.52
N PRO A 136 1.08 -1.83 48.04
CA PRO A 136 1.94 -2.61 48.91
C PRO A 136 2.95 -1.72 49.69
N PRO A 137 3.37 -2.13 50.90
CA PRO A 137 4.20 -1.31 51.77
C PRO A 137 5.67 -1.28 51.32
N GLY A 138 6.27 -0.09 51.46
CA GLY A 138 7.71 0.10 51.35
C GLY A 138 8.48 -0.73 52.37
N ARG A 139 9.54 -1.39 51.90
CA ARG A 139 10.62 -1.89 52.76
C ARG A 139 11.83 -0.99 52.61
N THR A 140 12.12 -0.31 53.71
CA THR A 140 13.44 0.19 54.08
C THR A 140 14.46 -0.95 54.10
N GLY A 141 15.66 -0.73 53.56
CA GLY A 141 16.79 -1.63 53.75
C GLY A 141 17.79 -1.64 52.60
N GLN A 142 18.53 -0.55 52.43
CA GLN A 142 19.85 -0.57 51.78
C GLN A 142 20.89 -1.03 52.80
N PRO A 143 21.87 -1.84 52.37
CA PRO A 143 23.24 -1.47 52.68
C PRO A 143 24.11 -1.46 51.42
N ASP A 144 25.01 -0.49 51.39
CA ASP A 144 26.02 -0.24 50.37
C ASP A 144 26.98 -1.42 50.16
N PRO A 145 27.62 -1.52 48.98
CA PRO A 145 28.98 -2.03 48.89
C PRO A 145 29.96 -0.88 48.64
N GLU A 146 30.75 -0.56 49.66
CA GLU A 146 31.99 0.21 49.50
C GLU A 146 33.09 -0.62 48.79
N PRO A 147 34.07 0.06 48.16
CA PRO A 147 35.02 -0.54 47.24
C PRO A 147 36.31 -1.02 47.95
N GLY A 148 36.92 -2.09 47.44
CA GLY A 148 38.22 -2.59 47.93
C GLY A 148 38.91 -3.55 46.95
N PRO A 149 40.25 -3.71 47.02
CA PRO A 149 41.14 -3.57 45.87
C PRO A 149 41.62 -4.89 45.23
N GLY A 150 42.18 -4.78 44.01
CA GLY A 150 42.81 -5.87 43.25
C GLY A 150 44.06 -6.48 43.92
N PRO A 151 44.77 -7.43 43.26
CA PRO A 151 45.74 -7.01 42.25
C PRO A 151 46.07 -7.99 41.09
N ALA A 152 46.70 -7.40 40.07
CA ALA A 152 47.85 -7.87 39.27
C ALA A 152 47.80 -9.15 38.42
N GLY A 153 48.00 -8.94 37.11
CA GLY A 153 48.42 -9.96 36.14
C GLY A 153 48.86 -9.34 34.81
N ARG A 154 50.16 -9.05 34.68
CA ARG A 154 50.82 -8.35 33.54
C ARG A 154 50.98 -9.23 32.30
N SER A 155 50.82 -8.65 31.11
CA SER A 155 51.85 -8.55 30.04
C SER A 155 51.28 -7.66 28.92
N ARG A 156 51.71 -6.42 28.65
CA ARG A 156 52.99 -5.77 28.30
C ARG A 156 53.35 -5.82 26.80
N ARG A 157 52.90 -4.75 26.12
CA ARG A 157 53.57 -3.90 25.08
C ARG A 157 53.69 -4.47 23.66
N ARG A 158 53.48 -3.66 22.61
CA ARG A 158 54.29 -2.46 22.29
C ARG A 158 53.52 -1.40 21.47
N ARG A 159 53.77 -0.13 21.82
CA ARG A 159 53.35 1.10 21.12
C ARG A 159 54.28 1.35 19.92
N LEU A 160 53.85 2.19 18.96
CA LEU A 160 54.49 3.49 18.75
C LEU A 160 53.58 4.45 17.95
N ARG A 161 53.68 5.74 18.29
CA ARG A 161 53.01 6.92 17.75
C ARG A 161 53.78 7.44 16.52
N THR A 162 53.13 8.22 15.65
CA THR A 162 53.35 9.68 15.46
C THR A 162 52.66 10.22 14.21
N SER A 163 52.00 11.37 14.36
CA SER A 163 51.47 12.27 13.32
C SER A 163 52.59 13.04 12.60
N VAL A 164 52.46 13.34 11.30
CA VAL A 164 53.01 14.56 10.66
C VAL A 164 52.18 14.91 9.40
N VAL A 165 51.80 16.18 9.31
CA VAL A 165 51.26 16.92 8.16
C VAL A 165 52.40 17.28 7.21
N THR A 166 52.21 17.15 5.89
CA THR A 166 52.94 17.96 4.89
C THR A 166 52.10 18.18 3.64
N ALA A 167 51.68 19.42 3.44
CA ALA A 167 51.35 19.99 2.14
C ALA A 167 52.62 20.63 1.56
N VAL A 168 52.93 20.40 0.28
CA VAL A 168 53.78 21.29 -0.52
C VAL A 168 53.26 21.31 -1.96
N ILE A 169 52.95 22.53 -2.40
CA ILE A 169 52.61 23.02 -3.74
C ILE A 169 53.91 23.40 -4.46
N VAL A 170 54.05 23.07 -5.75
CA VAL A 170 54.79 23.84 -6.80
C VAL A 170 54.15 23.47 -8.15
N ALA A 171 53.28 24.32 -8.74
CA ALA A 171 53.54 25.39 -9.75
C ALA A 171 53.72 24.81 -11.19
N ALA A 172 53.26 25.37 -12.31
CA ALA A 172 52.52 26.58 -12.69
C ALA A 172 52.15 26.51 -14.19
N VAL A 173 51.32 27.47 -14.64
CA VAL A 173 51.12 27.94 -16.05
C VAL A 173 50.26 27.01 -16.91
N SER A 174 49.05 27.38 -17.36
CA SER A 174 48.79 28.55 -18.21
C SER A 174 47.39 29.14 -18.03
N VAL A 175 47.39 30.45 -17.75
CA VAL A 175 46.27 31.37 -17.98
C VAL A 175 46.03 31.49 -19.48
N SER A 176 44.78 31.41 -19.91
CA SER A 176 44.32 32.09 -21.12
C SER A 176 42.88 32.53 -20.88
N ALA A 177 42.76 33.83 -20.62
CA ALA A 177 41.52 34.56 -20.45
C ALA A 177 40.71 34.58 -21.74
N TRP A 178 39.39 34.37 -21.64
CA TRP A 178 38.40 35.10 -22.44
C TRP A 178 37.11 35.18 -21.61
N VAL A 179 36.92 36.33 -20.97
CA VAL A 179 35.63 36.78 -20.43
C VAL A 179 35.22 37.98 -21.26
N LEU A 180 33.91 38.07 -21.50
CA LEU A 180 33.14 39.10 -22.21
C LEU A 180 32.95 38.84 -23.72
N THR A 181 31.92 38.06 -24.07
CA THR A 181 30.66 38.57 -24.62
C THR A 181 29.68 37.42 -24.87
N ASN A 182 28.54 37.47 -24.17
CA ASN A 182 27.24 36.79 -24.40
C ASN A 182 26.65 36.18 -23.12
N GLY A 183 26.64 36.98 -22.04
CA GLY A 183 25.65 36.81 -20.97
C GLY A 183 24.28 37.31 -21.42
N ARG A 184 23.69 36.66 -22.44
CA ARG A 184 22.23 36.68 -22.57
C ARG A 184 21.72 35.67 -21.57
N SER A 185 21.36 36.17 -20.40
CA SER A 185 20.45 35.50 -19.48
C SER A 185 19.19 35.17 -20.26
N SER A 186 19.13 33.95 -20.81
CA SER A 186 17.87 33.33 -21.15
C SER A 186 17.19 33.06 -19.82
N SER A 187 16.35 34.00 -19.39
CA SER A 187 15.18 33.70 -18.58
C SER A 187 14.31 32.73 -19.38
N GLY A 188 14.72 31.47 -19.40
CA GLY A 188 13.97 30.37 -19.97
C GLY A 188 12.82 30.10 -19.04
N GLY A 189 11.72 30.84 -19.21
CA GLY A 189 10.41 30.31 -18.92
C GLY A 189 10.25 29.07 -19.78
N GLY A 190 10.61 27.92 -19.23
CA GLY A 190 10.46 26.63 -19.87
C GLY A 190 9.01 26.48 -20.25
N ARG A 191 8.72 26.56 -21.54
CA ARG A 191 7.48 26.00 -22.07
C ARG A 191 7.57 24.51 -21.76
N ASP A 192 6.61 24.02 -20.96
CA ASP A 192 6.30 22.61 -20.72
C ASP A 192 5.93 21.97 -22.08
N THR A 193 6.94 21.76 -22.93
CA THR A 193 6.81 20.98 -24.15
C THR A 193 6.67 19.53 -23.69
N GLY A 194 5.64 18.84 -24.13
CA GLY A 194 5.28 17.47 -23.69
C GLY A 194 6.33 16.37 -23.86
N GLU A 195 7.59 16.72 -24.18
CA GLU A 195 8.77 15.88 -24.01
C GLU A 195 9.09 15.61 -22.52
N ASP A 196 8.71 16.49 -21.59
CA ASP A 196 8.98 16.33 -20.15
C ASP A 196 8.06 15.34 -19.42
N ARG A 197 7.06 14.76 -20.11
CA ARG A 197 6.14 13.78 -19.54
C ARG A 197 5.96 12.55 -20.43
N PRO A 198 6.95 11.63 -20.46
CA PRO A 198 6.96 10.46 -21.33
C PRO A 198 5.65 9.64 -21.34
N LEU A 199 4.94 9.50 -20.20
CA LEU A 199 3.67 8.74 -20.16
C LEU A 199 2.54 9.34 -21.02
N PHE A 200 2.64 10.60 -21.43
CA PHE A 200 1.68 11.28 -22.32
C PHE A 200 2.16 11.37 -23.77
N SER A 201 3.34 10.84 -24.08
CA SER A 201 3.83 10.76 -25.46
C SER A 201 2.99 9.80 -26.29
N ALA A 202 3.01 9.98 -27.62
CA ALA A 202 2.33 9.08 -28.55
C ALA A 202 2.85 7.64 -28.50
N GLY A 203 4.06 7.42 -27.97
CA GLY A 203 4.64 6.09 -27.79
C GLY A 203 4.07 5.30 -26.61
N CYS A 204 3.35 5.96 -25.69
CA CYS A 204 2.76 5.27 -24.53
C CYS A 204 1.27 4.99 -24.72
N PRO A 205 0.80 3.76 -24.41
CA PRO A 205 -0.60 3.43 -24.54
C PRO A 205 -1.45 4.28 -23.59
N PRO A 206 -2.73 4.57 -23.90
CA PRO A 206 -3.61 5.35 -23.02
C PRO A 206 -3.74 4.77 -21.61
N VAL A 207 -3.63 3.45 -21.51
CA VAL A 207 -3.71 2.65 -20.29
C VAL A 207 -2.46 1.78 -20.21
N ILE A 208 -1.81 1.80 -19.04
CA ILE A 208 -0.67 0.92 -18.72
C ILE A 208 -1.08 0.04 -17.53
N ALA A 209 -0.86 -1.27 -17.60
CA ALA A 209 -1.24 -2.20 -16.54
C ALA A 209 -0.29 -3.40 -16.40
N MET A 210 -0.56 -4.25 -15.41
CA MET A 210 0.18 -5.48 -15.14
C MET A 210 0.50 -6.26 -16.43
N GLY A 211 1.60 -7.00 -16.49
CA GLY A 211 1.99 -7.84 -17.64
C GLY A 211 2.40 -7.09 -18.91
N GLU A 212 2.36 -5.76 -18.92
CA GLU A 212 3.07 -4.95 -19.91
C GLU A 212 4.56 -4.85 -19.56
N HIS A 213 5.37 -4.65 -20.60
CA HIS A 213 6.83 -4.63 -20.55
C HIS A 213 7.36 -3.65 -21.60
N ASP A 214 7.68 -2.43 -21.19
CA ASP A 214 8.16 -1.37 -22.09
C ASP A 214 8.74 -0.16 -21.32
N GLU A 215 9.19 0.86 -22.06
CA GLU A 215 9.74 2.09 -21.49
C GLU A 215 8.69 2.96 -20.78
N CYS A 216 7.40 2.80 -21.09
CA CYS A 216 6.34 3.51 -20.39
C CYS A 216 6.13 2.91 -19.00
N VAL A 217 6.22 1.58 -18.85
CA VAL A 217 6.25 0.91 -17.55
C VAL A 217 7.49 1.33 -16.74
N ARG A 218 8.67 1.38 -17.40
CA ARG A 218 9.91 1.85 -16.75
C ARG A 218 9.74 3.26 -16.19
N GLU A 219 9.09 4.16 -16.94
CA GLU A 219 8.79 5.51 -16.48
C GLU A 219 7.81 5.52 -15.29
N VAL A 220 6.76 4.69 -15.29
CA VAL A 220 5.87 4.54 -14.12
C VAL A 220 6.67 4.14 -12.88
N GLN A 221 7.54 3.15 -12.99
CA GLN A 221 8.37 2.68 -11.89
C GLN A 221 9.34 3.76 -11.41
N ARG A 222 9.97 4.51 -12.33
CA ARG A 222 10.85 5.63 -12.01
C ARG A 222 10.13 6.72 -11.23
N LEU A 223 8.91 7.07 -11.63
CA LEU A 223 8.09 8.08 -10.95
C LEU A 223 7.65 7.61 -9.56
N LEU A 224 7.29 6.34 -9.40
CA LEU A 224 6.99 5.75 -8.09
C LEU A 224 8.22 5.73 -7.18
N HIS A 225 9.38 5.32 -7.71
CA HIS A 225 10.65 5.33 -7.00
C HIS A 225 11.04 6.75 -6.55
N ALA A 226 10.89 7.75 -7.43
CA ALA A 226 11.13 9.15 -7.09
C ALA A 226 10.21 9.68 -5.97
N LYS A 227 9.02 9.10 -5.80
CA LYS A 227 8.11 9.39 -4.67
C LYS A 227 8.47 8.61 -3.39
N GLY A 228 9.54 7.81 -3.41
CA GLY A 228 10.04 7.06 -2.26
C GLY A 228 9.49 5.64 -2.14
N ALA A 229 8.87 5.09 -3.20
CA ALA A 229 8.44 3.70 -3.18
C ALA A 229 9.65 2.75 -3.27
N ASP A 230 9.68 1.72 -2.42
CA ASP A 230 10.60 0.61 -2.57
C ASP A 230 10.15 -0.30 -3.74
N ILE A 231 10.81 -0.13 -4.89
CA ILE A 231 10.49 -0.81 -6.15
C ILE A 231 11.73 -0.86 -7.06
N GLY A 232 11.88 -1.96 -7.80
CA GLY A 232 12.82 -2.05 -8.92
C GLY A 232 12.32 -1.31 -10.18
N VAL A 233 13.25 -0.83 -11.00
CA VAL A 233 12.96 -0.14 -12.27
C VAL A 233 13.47 -1.01 -13.41
N ASP A 234 12.73 -2.08 -13.72
CA ASP A 234 13.08 -3.10 -14.71
C ASP A 234 12.34 -2.92 -16.04
N GLY A 235 11.25 -2.16 -16.07
CA GLY A 235 10.36 -2.01 -17.22
C GLY A 235 9.25 -3.06 -17.27
N ASP A 236 9.14 -3.94 -16.27
CA ASP A 236 8.14 -5.00 -16.20
C ASP A 236 7.02 -4.66 -15.21
N PHE A 237 5.77 -4.67 -15.68
CA PHE A 237 4.64 -4.40 -14.81
C PHE A 237 4.24 -5.67 -14.07
N GLY A 238 5.07 -6.11 -13.14
CA GLY A 238 4.84 -7.28 -12.30
C GLY A 238 3.94 -7.01 -11.07
N PRO A 239 3.81 -8.01 -10.18
CA PRO A 239 3.08 -7.89 -8.92
C PRO A 239 3.56 -6.74 -8.02
N GLN A 240 4.87 -6.49 -7.96
CA GLN A 240 5.40 -5.37 -7.16
C GLN A 240 4.95 -4.01 -7.71
N THR A 241 5.06 -3.81 -9.03
CA THR A 241 4.56 -2.59 -9.71
C THR A 241 3.07 -2.40 -9.46
N LEU A 242 2.25 -3.45 -9.53
CA LEU A 242 0.82 -3.39 -9.21
C LEU A 242 0.57 -2.92 -7.77
N ARG A 243 1.29 -3.47 -6.79
CA ARG A 243 1.16 -3.05 -5.39
C ARG A 243 1.46 -1.57 -5.22
N ARG A 244 2.57 -1.09 -5.79
CA ARG A 244 2.99 0.31 -5.67
C ARG A 244 2.06 1.26 -6.41
N VAL A 245 1.60 0.92 -7.61
CA VAL A 245 0.57 1.71 -8.31
C VAL A 245 -0.71 1.79 -7.48
N THR A 246 -1.16 0.66 -6.92
CA THR A 246 -2.38 0.63 -6.09
C THR A 246 -2.22 1.48 -4.83
N ALA A 247 -1.08 1.36 -4.13
CA ALA A 247 -0.77 2.18 -2.96
C ALA A 247 -0.70 3.67 -3.31
N PHE A 248 -0.02 4.01 -4.41
CA PHE A 248 0.06 5.37 -4.93
C PHE A 248 -1.34 5.95 -5.20
N GLN A 249 -2.22 5.18 -5.84
CA GLN A 249 -3.59 5.60 -6.12
C GLN A 249 -4.37 5.89 -4.82
N VAL A 250 -4.27 5.03 -3.81
CA VAL A 250 -4.88 5.29 -2.49
C VAL A 250 -4.34 6.59 -1.89
N LEU A 251 -3.01 6.76 -1.89
CA LEU A 251 -2.36 7.92 -1.30
C LEU A 251 -2.65 9.23 -2.06
N ALA A 252 -2.91 9.13 -3.37
CA ALA A 252 -3.29 10.22 -4.25
C ALA A 252 -4.81 10.51 -4.27
N GLY A 253 -5.63 9.75 -3.52
CA GLY A 253 -7.09 9.91 -3.53
C GLY A 253 -7.75 9.46 -4.84
N LEU A 254 -7.10 8.57 -5.59
CA LEU A 254 -7.61 7.99 -6.83
C LEU A 254 -8.27 6.63 -6.57
N GLN A 255 -9.06 6.16 -7.54
CA GLN A 255 -9.58 4.79 -7.53
C GLN A 255 -8.41 3.79 -7.56
N PRO A 256 -8.27 2.89 -6.56
CA PRO A 256 -7.11 2.00 -6.43
C PRO A 256 -7.27 0.73 -7.28
N ASN A 257 -7.51 0.89 -8.58
CA ASN A 257 -7.75 -0.20 -9.52
C ASN A 257 -6.44 -0.85 -10.06
N GLY A 258 -5.28 -0.30 -9.71
CA GLY A 258 -3.98 -0.80 -10.16
C GLY A 258 -3.65 -0.51 -11.62
N VAL A 259 -4.47 0.31 -12.29
CA VAL A 259 -4.35 0.66 -13.70
C VAL A 259 -3.86 2.10 -13.85
N VAL A 260 -2.81 2.29 -14.66
CA VAL A 260 -2.20 3.60 -14.91
C VAL A 260 -2.81 4.24 -16.15
N ALA A 261 -4.04 4.75 -15.97
CA ALA A 261 -4.74 5.57 -16.95
C ALA A 261 -4.46 7.08 -16.75
N LYS A 262 -5.09 7.95 -17.56
CA LYS A 262 -4.88 9.41 -17.55
C LYS A 262 -4.86 10.06 -16.15
N PRO A 263 -5.79 9.77 -15.21
CA PRO A 263 -5.73 10.36 -13.86
C PRO A 263 -4.48 9.94 -13.08
N THR A 264 -4.13 8.64 -13.12
CA THR A 264 -2.94 8.10 -12.47
C THR A 264 -1.66 8.68 -13.10
N LYS A 265 -1.57 8.74 -14.43
CA LYS A 265 -0.44 9.35 -15.15
C LYS A 265 -0.23 10.80 -14.74
N LYS A 266 -1.30 11.60 -14.69
CA LYS A 266 -1.24 13.01 -14.27
C LYS A 266 -0.72 13.10 -12.83
N ALA A 267 -1.32 12.33 -11.92
CA ALA A 267 -0.92 12.35 -10.52
C ALA A 267 0.54 11.92 -10.33
N LEU A 268 1.05 10.95 -11.08
CA LEU A 268 2.46 10.53 -10.98
C LEU A 268 3.42 11.70 -11.22
N TYR A 269 3.12 12.59 -12.16
CA TYR A 269 3.93 13.80 -12.41
C TYR A 269 3.67 14.94 -11.43
N THR A 270 2.40 15.19 -11.09
CA THR A 270 2.03 16.47 -10.44
C THR A 270 1.73 16.37 -8.95
N SER A 271 1.50 15.17 -8.41
CA SER A 271 1.17 15.02 -6.99
C SER A 271 2.41 15.10 -6.10
N ASP A 272 2.23 15.59 -4.88
CA ASP A 272 3.22 15.64 -3.81
C ASP A 272 3.21 14.37 -2.92
N VAL A 273 2.48 13.33 -3.35
CA VAL A 273 2.38 12.04 -2.65
C VAL A 273 3.77 11.49 -2.34
N ARG A 274 3.96 11.11 -1.07
CA ARG A 274 5.13 10.41 -0.58
C ARG A 274 4.78 8.97 -0.27
N MET A 275 5.64 8.06 -0.72
CA MET A 275 5.50 6.62 -0.56
C MET A 275 6.58 6.02 0.34
N SER A 276 7.43 6.87 0.93
CA SER A 276 8.38 6.46 1.96
C SER A 276 7.61 6.02 3.21
N VAL A 277 7.92 4.83 3.71
CA VAL A 277 7.29 4.23 4.90
C VAL A 277 8.34 3.87 5.96
N TRP A 278 7.89 3.37 7.11
CA TRP A 278 8.80 2.94 8.16
C TRP A 278 9.70 1.80 7.68
N PRO A 279 11.01 1.81 8.02
CA PRO A 279 11.88 0.68 7.74
C PRO A 279 11.46 -0.54 8.60
N PRO A 280 11.78 -1.78 8.17
CA PRO A 280 11.38 -2.99 8.88
C PRO A 280 11.75 -3.00 10.36
N GLU A 281 12.91 -2.46 10.75
CA GLU A 281 13.31 -2.42 12.17
C GLU A 281 12.38 -1.58 13.03
N LYS A 282 11.92 -0.44 12.53
CA LYS A 282 10.95 0.40 13.25
C LYS A 282 9.59 -0.28 13.35
N VAL A 283 9.18 -1.01 12.31
CA VAL A 283 7.97 -1.82 12.35
C VAL A 283 8.08 -2.89 13.43
N ARG A 284 9.21 -3.62 13.50
CA ARG A 284 9.42 -4.65 14.53
C ARG A 284 9.36 -4.08 15.93
N GLU A 285 10.05 -2.97 16.19
CA GLU A 285 10.01 -2.27 17.48
C GLU A 285 8.56 -1.94 17.87
N ARG A 286 7.83 -1.28 16.97
CA ARG A 286 6.45 -0.87 17.25
C ARG A 286 5.50 -2.04 17.46
N VAL A 287 5.62 -3.10 16.68
CA VAL A 287 4.80 -4.31 16.86
C VAL A 287 5.07 -4.95 18.22
N ARG A 288 6.33 -5.03 18.67
CA ARG A 288 6.64 -5.57 20.01
C ARG A 288 6.04 -4.74 21.14
N GLU A 289 6.05 -3.41 21.00
CA GLU A 289 5.43 -2.51 21.98
C GLU A 289 3.91 -2.68 22.07
N VAL A 290 3.24 -2.87 20.93
CA VAL A 290 1.77 -3.00 20.86
C VAL A 290 1.29 -4.40 21.28
N PHE A 291 2.15 -5.42 21.16
CA PHE A 291 1.85 -6.80 21.54
C PHE A 291 2.83 -7.31 22.62
N PRO A 292 2.85 -6.71 23.83
CA PRO A 292 3.80 -7.08 24.87
C PRO A 292 3.63 -8.53 25.36
N GLU A 293 2.45 -9.13 25.19
CA GLU A 293 2.15 -10.50 25.61
C GLU A 293 2.72 -11.55 24.65
N VAL A 294 2.80 -11.23 23.36
CA VAL A 294 3.22 -12.15 22.29
C VAL A 294 4.11 -11.47 21.23
N PRO A 295 5.19 -10.76 21.64
CA PRO A 295 5.89 -9.81 20.79
C PRO A 295 6.54 -10.47 19.56
N ASP A 296 7.23 -11.59 19.74
CA ASP A 296 7.92 -12.26 18.63
C ASP A 296 6.94 -12.97 17.69
N LYS A 297 5.82 -13.51 18.21
CA LYS A 297 4.77 -14.09 17.37
C LYS A 297 4.10 -13.00 16.53
N ALA A 298 3.74 -11.87 17.13
CA ALA A 298 3.14 -10.73 16.41
C ALA A 298 4.06 -10.23 15.27
N VAL A 299 5.37 -10.11 15.52
CA VAL A 299 6.34 -9.75 14.48
C VAL A 299 6.39 -10.81 13.37
N ALA A 300 6.40 -12.11 13.73
CA ALA A 300 6.40 -13.19 12.74
C ALA A 300 5.13 -13.20 11.87
N ILE A 301 3.97 -12.86 12.43
CA ILE A 301 2.72 -12.68 11.67
C ILE A 301 2.88 -11.53 10.68
N ALA A 302 3.29 -10.34 11.14
CA ALA A 302 3.42 -9.17 10.27
C ALA A 302 4.43 -9.41 9.13
N ASP A 303 5.55 -10.09 9.42
CA ASP A 303 6.57 -10.45 8.43
C ASP A 303 6.05 -11.46 7.41
N CYS A 304 5.35 -12.51 7.86
CA CYS A 304 4.70 -13.48 6.98
C CYS A 304 3.64 -12.84 6.07
N GLN A 305 2.89 -11.87 6.59
CA GLN A 305 1.79 -11.23 5.87
C GLN A 305 2.25 -10.20 4.84
N SER A 306 3.31 -9.46 5.13
CA SER A 306 3.68 -8.27 4.34
C SER A 306 5.17 -8.10 4.09
N PHE A 307 6.03 -8.97 4.61
CA PHE A 307 7.48 -8.74 4.68
C PHE A 307 7.83 -7.43 5.42
N LEU A 308 6.99 -7.06 6.38
CA LEU A 308 7.06 -5.81 7.15
C LEU A 308 6.98 -4.54 6.28
N ASP A 309 6.32 -4.62 5.13
CA ASP A 309 6.08 -3.50 4.21
C ASP A 309 4.68 -2.90 4.43
N PRO A 310 4.58 -1.67 4.96
CA PRO A 310 3.28 -0.99 5.14
C PRO A 310 2.49 -0.77 3.86
N LEU A 311 3.14 -0.76 2.69
CA LEU A 311 2.49 -0.62 1.38
C LEU A 311 2.24 -1.97 0.69
N HIS A 312 2.29 -3.08 1.42
CA HIS A 312 1.95 -4.40 0.89
C HIS A 312 0.44 -4.55 0.71
N ILE A 313 -0.01 -4.73 -0.53
CA ILE A 313 -1.43 -4.89 -0.86
C ILE A 313 -1.60 -6.21 -1.60
N LEU A 314 -2.54 -7.06 -1.16
CA LEU A 314 -2.86 -8.30 -1.86
C LEU A 314 -4.29 -8.23 -2.41
N PRO A 315 -4.49 -8.32 -3.75
CA PRO A 315 -5.81 -8.45 -4.32
C PRO A 315 -6.34 -9.87 -4.14
N ASN A 316 -7.61 -9.98 -3.78
CA ASN A 316 -8.34 -11.23 -3.72
C ASN A 316 -9.08 -11.48 -5.04
N THR A 317 -9.43 -12.74 -5.32
CA THR A 317 -10.13 -13.15 -6.55
C THR A 317 -11.54 -12.57 -6.67
N ASN A 318 -12.13 -12.17 -5.55
CA ASN A 318 -13.46 -11.54 -5.46
C ASN A 318 -13.45 -10.01 -5.62
N GLY A 319 -12.29 -9.43 -5.91
CA GLY A 319 -12.10 -7.98 -6.08
C GLY A 319 -11.94 -7.20 -4.78
N THR A 320 -12.04 -7.85 -3.61
CA THR A 320 -11.60 -7.23 -2.35
C THR A 320 -10.09 -7.26 -2.26
N ARG A 321 -9.54 -6.54 -1.27
CA ARG A 321 -8.11 -6.49 -1.00
C ARG A 321 -7.83 -6.72 0.48
N ASN A 322 -6.57 -7.03 0.74
CA ASN A 322 -5.95 -7.03 2.06
C ASN A 322 -4.86 -5.95 2.09
N TRP A 323 -4.77 -5.23 3.21
CA TRP A 323 -4.04 -3.97 3.29
C TRP A 323 -2.95 -3.99 4.37
N GLY A 324 -1.75 -3.54 3.99
CA GLY A 324 -0.66 -3.18 4.88
C GLY A 324 -0.05 -4.34 5.67
N LEU A 325 0.55 -3.98 6.81
CA LEU A 325 1.43 -4.87 7.60
C LEU A 325 0.77 -6.18 8.00
N PHE A 326 -0.46 -6.10 8.51
CA PHE A 326 -1.25 -7.23 8.94
C PHE A 326 -2.33 -7.59 7.91
N GLN A 327 -2.19 -7.21 6.63
CA GLN A 327 -3.11 -7.65 5.57
C GLN A 327 -4.60 -7.55 5.97
N ILE A 328 -4.99 -6.42 6.57
CA ILE A 328 -6.36 -6.19 7.06
C ILE A 328 -7.29 -6.25 5.85
N SER A 329 -8.28 -7.14 5.87
CA SER A 329 -9.20 -7.30 4.74
C SER A 329 -10.17 -6.12 4.62
N ASP A 330 -10.69 -5.85 3.42
CA ASP A 330 -11.76 -4.84 3.22
C ASP A 330 -12.98 -5.05 4.15
N ALA A 331 -13.28 -6.30 4.51
CA ALA A 331 -14.38 -6.60 5.43
C ALA A 331 -14.05 -6.11 6.84
N ARG A 332 -12.88 -6.48 7.37
CA ARG A 332 -12.44 -6.02 8.69
C ARG A 332 -12.20 -4.52 8.74
N LEU A 333 -11.68 -3.95 7.66
CA LEU A 333 -11.49 -2.51 7.55
C LEU A 333 -12.82 -1.75 7.72
N ARG A 334 -13.90 -2.21 7.09
CA ARG A 334 -15.25 -1.64 7.28
C ARG A 334 -15.78 -1.84 8.70
N GLU A 335 -15.63 -3.04 9.28
CA GLU A 335 -16.05 -3.32 10.67
C GLU A 335 -15.33 -2.41 11.67
N LEU A 336 -14.08 -2.05 11.39
CA LEU A 336 -13.26 -1.19 12.23
C LEU A 336 -13.50 0.31 11.95
N GLY A 337 -14.32 0.66 10.95
CA GLY A 337 -14.58 2.04 10.55
C GLY A 337 -13.40 2.73 9.86
N GLY A 338 -12.45 1.96 9.34
CA GLY A 338 -11.25 2.49 8.68
C GLY A 338 -11.40 2.63 7.17
N THR A 339 -10.39 3.27 6.58
CA THR A 339 -10.26 3.51 5.14
C THR A 339 -9.01 2.84 4.57
N PRO A 340 -8.94 2.59 3.25
CA PRO A 340 -7.73 2.05 2.64
C PRO A 340 -6.49 2.92 2.89
N ARG A 341 -6.66 4.25 3.01
CA ARG A 341 -5.56 5.16 3.32
C ARG A 341 -5.02 4.94 4.73
N GLU A 342 -5.90 4.82 5.72
CA GLU A 342 -5.51 4.50 7.10
C GLU A 342 -4.91 3.11 7.20
N ALA A 343 -5.41 2.14 6.44
CA ALA A 343 -4.84 0.80 6.42
C ALA A 343 -3.40 0.74 5.86
N LEU A 344 -2.96 1.75 5.10
CA LEU A 344 -1.56 1.90 4.64
C LEU A 344 -0.70 2.70 5.62
N ASP A 345 -1.30 3.35 6.63
CA ASP A 345 -0.55 3.93 7.73
C ASP A 345 -0.09 2.81 8.68
N PRO A 346 1.22 2.66 8.94
CA PRO A 346 1.73 1.54 9.72
C PRO A 346 1.23 1.56 11.17
N GLU A 347 1.08 2.74 11.79
CA GLU A 347 0.60 2.82 13.17
C GLU A 347 -0.86 2.36 13.25
N TRP A 348 -1.72 2.91 12.39
CA TRP A 348 -3.13 2.54 12.34
C TRP A 348 -3.29 1.04 12.05
N ASN A 349 -2.52 0.49 11.10
CA ASN A 349 -2.61 -0.93 10.74
C ASN A 349 -2.21 -1.86 11.92
N ILE A 350 -1.15 -1.51 12.65
CA ILE A 350 -0.71 -2.24 13.85
C ILE A 350 -1.78 -2.18 14.95
N GLN A 351 -2.39 -1.01 15.19
CA GLN A 351 -3.46 -0.86 16.18
C GLN A 351 -4.75 -1.59 15.78
N ALA A 352 -5.09 -1.59 14.48
CA ALA A 352 -6.19 -2.37 13.95
C ALA A 352 -5.98 -3.87 14.20
N ALA A 353 -4.75 -4.36 13.96
CA ALA A 353 -4.39 -5.74 14.26
C ALA A 353 -4.51 -6.06 15.75
N ARG A 354 -4.08 -5.13 16.63
CA ARG A 354 -4.24 -5.29 18.08
C ARG A 354 -5.70 -5.39 18.49
N LYS A 355 -6.57 -4.55 17.92
CA LYS A 355 -8.01 -4.57 18.20
C LYS A 355 -8.69 -5.86 17.75
N LEU A 356 -8.24 -6.46 16.63
CA LEU A 356 -8.69 -7.77 16.20
C LEU A 356 -8.21 -8.87 17.15
N TRP A 357 -6.91 -8.89 17.46
CA TRP A 357 -6.30 -9.83 18.39
C TRP A 357 -6.95 -9.80 19.78
N SER A 358 -7.26 -8.63 20.33
CA SER A 358 -7.85 -8.48 21.68
C SER A 358 -9.26 -9.07 21.82
N ARG A 359 -9.93 -9.48 20.74
CA ARG A 359 -11.25 -10.13 20.81
C ARG A 359 -11.15 -11.51 21.47
N ASP A 360 -10.23 -12.32 20.98
CA ASP A 360 -10.07 -13.73 21.37
C ASP A 360 -8.66 -14.03 21.94
N HIS A 361 -7.78 -13.01 21.99
CA HIS A 361 -6.37 -13.11 22.37
C HIS A 361 -5.57 -14.09 21.49
N ASP A 362 -5.97 -14.19 20.23
CA ASP A 362 -5.35 -15.05 19.21
C ASP A 362 -5.13 -14.32 17.87
N PHE A 363 -4.44 -14.97 16.94
CA PHE A 363 -4.24 -14.45 15.58
C PHE A 363 -5.20 -15.13 14.58
N GLY A 364 -6.44 -15.42 14.97
CA GLY A 364 -7.43 -16.13 14.16
C GLY A 364 -7.81 -15.44 12.85
N ASP A 365 -7.62 -14.11 12.74
CA ASP A 365 -7.75 -13.38 11.48
C ASP A 365 -6.60 -13.66 10.48
N TRP A 366 -5.52 -14.34 10.93
CA TRP A 366 -4.32 -14.69 10.14
C TRP A 366 -3.92 -16.17 10.26
N PRO A 367 -4.82 -17.12 10.00
CA PRO A 367 -4.66 -18.53 10.38
C PRO A 367 -3.48 -19.25 9.69
N HIS A 368 -3.10 -18.81 8.48
CA HIS A 368 -1.97 -19.38 7.76
C HIS A 368 -0.63 -19.00 8.36
N CYS A 369 -0.45 -17.71 8.66
CA CYS A 369 0.77 -17.21 9.29
C CYS A 369 0.86 -17.64 10.76
N GLU A 370 -0.28 -17.73 11.46
CA GLU A 370 -0.32 -18.25 12.83
C GLU A 370 0.20 -19.67 12.91
N ARG A 371 -0.31 -20.56 12.05
CA ARG A 371 0.18 -21.94 11.97
C ARG A 371 1.67 -22.02 11.64
N ALA A 372 2.16 -21.13 10.77
CA ALA A 372 3.58 -21.09 10.41
C ALA A 372 4.44 -20.60 11.59
N ALA A 373 3.96 -19.63 12.37
CA ALA A 373 4.65 -19.14 13.56
C ALA A 373 4.69 -20.18 14.69
N ASP A 374 3.66 -21.01 14.81
CA ASP A 374 3.58 -22.07 15.81
C ASP A 374 4.34 -23.35 15.41
N ALA A 375 4.76 -23.47 14.14
CA ALA A 375 5.49 -24.63 13.66
C ALA A 375 6.88 -24.73 14.32
N PRO A 376 7.30 -25.93 14.78
CA PRO A 376 8.62 -26.10 15.39
C PRO A 376 9.71 -25.73 14.37
N ARG A 377 10.66 -24.86 14.78
CA ARG A 377 11.82 -24.51 13.95
C ARG A 377 12.57 -25.78 13.58
N SER A 378 12.76 -26.04 12.29
CA SER A 378 13.60 -27.15 11.85
C SER A 378 15.02 -26.99 12.41
N PRO A 379 15.64 -28.06 12.94
CA PRO A 379 17.01 -27.96 13.41
C PRO A 379 17.91 -27.56 12.24
N ALA A 380 18.80 -26.58 12.49
CA ALA A 380 19.77 -26.14 11.50
C ALA A 380 20.54 -27.35 10.94
N PRO A 381 20.81 -27.40 9.61
CA PRO A 381 21.59 -28.47 9.03
C PRO A 381 22.96 -28.50 9.72
N ARG A 382 23.28 -29.63 10.37
CA ARG A 382 24.59 -29.82 10.99
C ARG A 382 25.61 -29.83 9.85
N HIS A 383 26.46 -28.82 9.78
CA HIS A 383 27.61 -28.85 8.88
C HIS A 383 28.53 -29.98 9.36
N SER A 384 28.54 -31.09 8.62
CA SER A 384 29.49 -32.18 8.79
C SER A 384 30.88 -31.66 8.44
N SER A 385 31.70 -31.36 9.44
CA SER A 385 33.13 -31.07 9.25
C SER A 385 33.82 -32.34 8.74
N THR A 386 33.93 -32.49 7.41
CA THR A 386 34.77 -33.53 6.82
C THR A 386 36.23 -33.16 7.06
N THR A 387 36.82 -33.75 8.09
CA THR A 387 38.27 -33.74 8.30
C THR A 387 38.94 -34.52 7.18
N ALA A 388 39.59 -33.82 6.25
CA ALA A 388 40.47 -34.43 5.26
C ALA A 388 41.71 -35.00 5.97
N GLY A 389 41.91 -36.32 5.88
CA GLY A 389 43.14 -36.98 6.35
C GLY A 389 44.34 -36.66 5.44
N PRO A 390 45.58 -36.75 5.96
CA PRO A 390 46.75 -36.32 5.22
C PRO A 390 47.11 -37.31 4.09
N PRO A 391 47.70 -36.82 2.99
CA PRO A 391 48.10 -37.65 1.86
C PRO A 391 49.28 -38.56 2.23
N ARG A 392 49.27 -39.78 1.69
CA ARG A 392 50.37 -40.76 1.78
C ARG A 392 51.37 -40.58 0.65
#